data_AF-A0A3A0UT88-F1
#
_entry.id   AF-A0A3A0UT88-F1
#
_cell.length_a   1.000
_cell.length_b   1.000
_cell.length_c   1.000
_cell.angle_alpha   90.00
_cell.angle_beta   90.00
_cell.angle_gamma   90.00
#
_symmetry.space_group_name_H-M   'P 1'
#
loop_
_entity.id
_entity.type
_entity.pdbx_description
1 polymer ?
#
loop_
_entity_poly.entity_id
_entity_poly.type
_entity_poly.pdbx_seq_one_letter_code
_entity_poly.pdbx_strand_id
1 'polypeptide(L)'
;HSFEPSSRKTPERYKYNSELLPKVTRELIPTLFKNAKPLFILESLMLMVNKRKSAFKINKLRKKARLVKSILLRRKNKNRALYQLTDSEDKVSPNTIVFEAFAGKNYSDSPKYIYEYMMKRYPNYEFIWVFKNPSKVQIPGLAKK
;
A
#
# COMPACT_ATOMS: atom_id res chain seq x y z
N HIS A 1 -6.89 -17.21 4.48
CA HIS A 1 -5.87 -17.20 5.57
C HIS A 1 -6.10 -16.02 6.52
N SER A 2 -6.41 -16.29 7.79
CA SER A 2 -6.86 -15.28 8.77
C SER A 2 -5.78 -14.27 9.24
N PHE A 3 -4.50 -14.50 8.90
CA PHE A 3 -3.37 -13.63 9.27
C PHE A 3 -2.54 -13.24 8.04
N GLU A 4 -3.22 -12.66 7.06
CA GLU A 4 -2.55 -12.14 5.87
C GLU A 4 -1.95 -10.74 6.16
N PRO A 5 -0.62 -10.56 6.05
CA PRO A 5 0.05 -9.29 6.34
C PRO A 5 -0.49 -8.05 5.59
N SER A 6 -1.12 -8.26 4.45
CA SER A 6 -1.73 -7.21 3.62
C SER A 6 -3.09 -6.73 4.14
N SER A 7 -3.73 -7.48 5.04
CA SER A 7 -5.09 -7.18 5.49
C SER A 7 -5.12 -5.98 6.45
N ARG A 8 -6.03 -5.03 6.19
CA ARG A 8 -6.27 -3.86 7.07
C ARG A 8 -6.75 -4.28 8.47
N LYS A 9 -7.45 -5.41 8.57
CA LYS A 9 -8.00 -5.95 9.83
C LYS A 9 -6.94 -6.66 10.70
N THR A 10 -5.69 -6.77 10.25
CA THR A 10 -4.65 -7.50 10.99
C THR A 10 -4.40 -6.95 12.40
N PRO A 11 -4.27 -5.62 12.62
CA PRO A 11 -4.08 -5.08 13.97
C PRO A 11 -5.25 -5.41 14.90
N GLU A 12 -6.48 -5.27 14.42
CA GLU A 12 -7.70 -5.61 15.15
C GLU A 12 -7.75 -7.10 15.50
N ARG A 13 -7.44 -7.99 14.56
CA ARG A 13 -7.43 -9.45 14.80
C ARG A 13 -6.45 -9.86 15.88
N TYR A 14 -5.29 -9.21 15.94
CA TYR A 14 -4.31 -9.41 17.01
C TYR A 14 -4.82 -8.94 18.38
N LYS A 15 -5.67 -7.91 18.41
CA LYS A 15 -6.27 -7.34 19.62
C LYS A 15 -7.48 -8.16 20.10
N TYR A 16 -8.43 -8.45 19.22
CA TYR A 16 -9.69 -9.13 19.56
C TYR A 16 -9.52 -10.63 19.81
N ASN A 17 -8.67 -11.32 19.04
CA ASN A 17 -8.53 -12.78 19.18
C ASN A 17 -7.38 -13.17 20.14
N SER A 18 -6.98 -12.26 21.02
CA SER A 18 -5.71 -12.36 21.74
C SER A 18 -5.62 -13.56 22.69
N GLU A 19 -6.75 -14.05 23.20
CA GLU A 19 -6.86 -15.20 24.11
C GLU A 19 -7.01 -16.53 23.37
N LEU A 20 -7.68 -16.50 22.20
CA LEU A 20 -7.90 -17.69 21.37
C LEU A 20 -6.68 -18.03 20.51
N LEU A 21 -5.87 -17.02 20.16
CA LEU A 21 -4.71 -17.16 19.30
C LEU A 21 -3.69 -18.20 19.78
N PRO A 22 -3.26 -18.23 21.06
CA PRO A 22 -2.35 -19.27 21.54
C PRO A 22 -2.93 -20.69 21.45
N LYS A 23 -4.23 -20.86 21.72
CA LYS A 23 -4.89 -22.18 21.67
C LYS A 23 -4.96 -22.69 20.23
N VAL A 24 -5.51 -21.87 19.33
CA VAL A 24 -5.63 -22.20 17.91
C VAL A 24 -4.26 -22.42 17.25
N THR A 25 -3.25 -21.62 17.62
CA THR A 25 -1.91 -21.82 17.04
C THR A 25 -1.26 -23.13 17.47
N ARG A 26 -1.45 -23.59 18.72
CA ARG A 26 -0.95 -24.89 19.20
C ARG A 26 -1.50 -26.05 18.38
N GLU A 27 -2.81 -26.06 18.15
CA GLU A 27 -3.47 -27.12 17.35
C GLU A 27 -2.97 -27.12 15.90
N LEU A 28 -2.70 -25.95 15.34
CA LEU A 28 -2.26 -25.81 13.95
C LEU A 28 -0.75 -26.01 13.76
N ILE A 29 0.08 -26.01 14.81
CA ILE A 29 1.55 -26.09 14.70
C ILE A 29 2.03 -27.24 13.79
N PRO A 30 1.57 -28.50 13.95
CA PRO A 30 2.07 -29.62 13.14
C PRO A 30 1.78 -29.43 11.65
N THR A 31 0.62 -28.85 11.31
CA THR A 31 0.24 -28.57 9.92
C THR A 31 1.01 -27.40 9.34
N LEU A 32 1.31 -26.39 10.16
CA LEU A 32 2.09 -25.22 9.78
C LEU A 32 3.54 -25.60 9.45
N PHE A 33 4.20 -26.44 10.26
CA PHE A 33 5.58 -26.84 9.98
C PHE A 33 5.74 -27.60 8.65
N LYS A 34 4.71 -28.32 8.21
CA LYS A 34 4.73 -29.04 6.92
C LYS A 34 4.50 -28.12 5.72
N ASN A 35 3.58 -27.17 5.84
CA ASN A 35 2.99 -26.49 4.67
C ASN A 35 3.18 -24.96 4.65
N ALA A 36 3.69 -24.35 5.72
CA ALA A 36 3.80 -22.90 5.84
C ALA A 36 5.19 -22.35 5.51
N LYS A 37 5.24 -21.07 5.17
CA LYS A 37 6.49 -20.33 4.96
C LYS A 37 7.19 -20.05 6.30
N PRO A 38 8.54 -20.03 6.36
CA PRO A 38 9.30 -19.86 7.61
C PRO A 38 8.92 -18.63 8.43
N LEU A 39 8.76 -17.46 7.80
CA LEU A 39 8.35 -16.25 8.52
C LEU A 39 6.94 -16.35 9.12
N PHE A 40 6.05 -17.16 8.54
CA PHE A 40 4.73 -17.40 9.12
C PHE A 40 4.81 -18.39 10.29
N ILE A 41 5.65 -19.42 10.18
CA ILE A 41 5.92 -20.35 11.28
C ILE A 41 6.46 -19.57 12.49
N LEU A 42 7.44 -18.69 12.27
CA LEU A 42 8.01 -17.85 13.33
C LEU A 42 6.95 -16.95 13.98
N GLU A 43 6.09 -16.31 13.19
CA GLU A 43 4.95 -15.54 13.72
C GLU A 43 4.03 -16.40 14.59
N SER A 44 3.66 -17.59 14.11
CA SER A 44 2.80 -18.53 14.84
C SER A 44 3.43 -19.04 16.14
N LEU A 45 4.74 -19.30 16.15
CA LEU A 45 5.49 -19.64 17.37
C LEU A 45 5.45 -18.48 18.37
N MET A 46 5.65 -17.24 17.92
CA MET A 46 5.57 -16.07 18.78
C MET A 46 4.15 -15.83 19.32
N LEU A 47 3.11 -16.15 18.55
CA LEU A 47 1.71 -16.16 19.02
C LEU A 47 1.46 -17.23 20.07
N MET A 48 2.01 -18.43 19.88
CA MET A 48 1.86 -19.55 20.82
C MET A 48 2.43 -19.22 22.20
N VAL A 49 3.59 -18.56 22.26
CA VAL A 49 4.21 -18.10 23.52
C VAL A 49 3.62 -16.78 24.03
N ASN A 50 2.47 -16.36 23.49
CA ASN A 50 1.77 -15.13 23.83
C ASN A 50 2.58 -13.83 23.62
N LYS A 51 3.66 -13.87 22.83
CA LYS A 51 4.49 -12.70 22.46
C LYS A 51 3.86 -11.94 21.28
N ARG A 52 2.66 -11.41 21.50
CA ARG A 52 1.80 -10.74 20.50
C ARG A 52 2.50 -9.60 19.77
N LYS A 53 3.18 -8.72 20.52
CA LYS A 53 3.91 -7.58 19.94
C LYS A 53 4.99 -8.04 18.95
N SER A 54 5.72 -9.11 19.29
CA SER A 54 6.76 -9.67 18.43
C SER A 54 6.17 -10.39 17.21
N ALA A 55 5.11 -11.17 17.40
CA ALA A 55 4.37 -11.77 16.29
C ALA A 55 3.87 -10.69 15.30
N PHE A 56 3.32 -9.59 15.80
CA PHE A 56 2.89 -8.47 14.96
C PHE A 56 4.06 -7.80 14.22
N LYS A 57 5.24 -7.65 14.86
CA LYS A 57 6.46 -7.19 14.18
C LYS A 57 6.87 -8.14 13.05
N ILE A 58 6.82 -9.46 13.28
CA ILE A 58 7.10 -10.46 12.23
C ILE A 58 6.07 -10.37 11.11
N ASN A 59 4.80 -10.16 11.43
CA ASN A 59 3.76 -9.94 10.42
C ASN A 59 4.06 -8.72 9.54
N LYS A 60 4.44 -7.59 10.15
CA LYS A 60 4.90 -6.40 9.41
C LYS A 60 6.13 -6.70 8.54
N LEU A 61 7.10 -7.47 9.05
CA LEU A 61 8.26 -7.92 8.29
C LEU A 61 7.84 -8.79 7.09
N ARG A 62 6.91 -9.73 7.27
CA ARG A 62 6.34 -10.55 6.17
C ARG A 62 5.73 -9.69 5.08
N LYS A 63 5.02 -8.60 5.45
CA LYS A 63 4.48 -7.64 4.49
C LYS A 63 5.61 -6.99 3.68
N LYS A 64 6.61 -6.42 4.36
CA LYS A 64 7.76 -5.77 3.72
C LYS A 64 8.54 -6.74 2.82
N ALA A 65 8.82 -7.95 3.30
CA ALA A 65 9.52 -8.98 2.54
C ALA A 65 8.79 -9.35 1.23
N ARG A 66 7.45 -9.39 1.24
CA ARG A 66 6.66 -9.63 0.02
C ARG A 66 6.80 -8.49 -1.00
N LEU A 67 6.79 -7.25 -0.53
CA LEU A 67 6.96 -6.07 -1.38
C LEU A 67 8.37 -6.05 -1.97
N VAL A 68 9.41 -6.21 -1.14
CA VAL A 68 10.81 -6.31 -1.59
C VAL A 68 10.99 -7.44 -2.60
N LYS A 69 10.43 -8.62 -2.33
CA LYS A 69 10.47 -9.75 -3.28
C LYS A 69 9.83 -9.40 -4.63
N SER A 70 8.72 -8.65 -4.64
CA SER A 70 8.07 -8.24 -5.88
C SER A 70 8.90 -7.24 -6.70
N ILE A 71 9.68 -6.40 -6.02
CA ILE A 71 10.61 -5.45 -6.64
C ILE A 71 11.83 -6.19 -7.20
N LEU A 72 12.46 -7.05 -6.39
CA LEU A 72 13.64 -7.82 -6.78
C LEU A 72 13.36 -8.74 -7.97
N LEU A 73 12.21 -9.41 -7.96
CA LEU A 73 11.77 -10.27 -9.06
C LEU A 73 11.17 -9.47 -10.24
N ARG A 74 11.28 -8.13 -10.24
CA ARG A 74 10.81 -7.21 -11.31
C ARG A 74 9.39 -7.51 -11.79
N ARG A 75 8.49 -7.89 -10.88
CA ARG A 75 7.11 -8.24 -11.22
C ARG A 75 6.37 -7.02 -11.79
N LYS A 76 5.26 -7.26 -12.49
CA LYS A 76 4.40 -6.19 -13.06
C LYS A 76 4.03 -5.10 -12.04
N ASN A 77 3.86 -5.47 -10.77
CA ASN A 77 3.49 -4.56 -9.69
C ASN A 77 4.69 -3.94 -8.93
N LYS A 78 5.93 -4.04 -9.43
CA LYS A 78 7.14 -3.54 -8.76
C LYS A 78 7.06 -2.06 -8.37
N ASN A 79 6.52 -1.21 -9.26
CA ASN A 79 6.42 0.24 -9.00
C ASN A 79 5.43 0.52 -7.87
N ARG A 80 4.28 -0.17 -7.87
CA ARG A 80 3.31 -0.09 -6.77
C ARG A 80 3.88 -0.60 -5.45
N ALA A 81 4.66 -1.67 -5.49
CA ALA A 81 5.31 -2.21 -4.30
C ALA A 81 6.38 -1.27 -3.73
N LEU A 82 7.15 -0.61 -4.60
CA LEU A 82 8.12 0.41 -4.21
C LEU A 82 7.42 1.61 -3.58
N TYR A 83 6.35 2.10 -4.21
CA TYR A 83 5.50 3.15 -3.63
C TYR A 83 5.03 2.76 -2.23
N GLN A 84 4.42 1.58 -2.05
CA GLN A 84 3.96 1.10 -0.74
C GLN A 84 5.05 0.94 0.34
N LEU A 85 6.32 0.81 -0.04
CA LEU A 85 7.44 0.72 0.91
C LEU A 85 7.98 2.09 1.31
N THR A 86 7.84 3.09 0.45
CA THR A 86 8.49 4.39 0.57
C THR A 86 7.50 5.53 0.80
N ASP A 87 6.21 5.26 0.70
CA ASP A 87 5.12 6.20 0.97
C ASP A 87 5.11 6.61 2.45
N SER A 88 5.09 7.91 2.69
CA SER A 88 5.22 8.52 4.01
C SER A 88 4.71 9.96 3.99
N GLU A 89 4.21 10.44 5.14
CA GLU A 89 3.55 11.76 5.25
C GLU A 89 4.51 12.93 4.97
N ASP A 90 5.80 12.78 5.25
CA ASP A 90 6.86 13.76 4.98
C ASP A 90 7.06 14.04 3.48
N LYS A 91 6.55 13.17 2.60
CA LYS A 91 6.63 13.35 1.15
C LYS A 91 5.47 14.16 0.57
N VAL A 92 4.50 14.54 1.40
CA VAL A 92 3.35 15.34 0.96
C VAL A 92 3.80 16.78 0.77
N SER A 93 3.78 17.25 -0.48
CA SER A 93 3.97 18.66 -0.82
C SER A 93 2.64 19.40 -0.71
N PRO A 94 2.50 20.41 0.17
CA PRO A 94 1.23 21.13 0.36
C PRO A 94 0.75 21.89 -0.89
N ASN A 95 1.67 22.24 -1.78
CA ASN A 95 1.38 23.05 -2.96
C ASN A 95 1.22 22.21 -4.23
N THR A 96 1.14 20.88 -4.12
CA THR A 96 1.02 20.00 -5.30
C THR A 96 -0.40 19.43 -5.38
N ILE A 97 -1.04 19.58 -6.54
CA ILE A 97 -2.41 19.13 -6.79
C ILE A 97 -2.44 18.21 -8.00
N VAL A 98 -3.02 17.02 -7.82
CA VAL A 98 -3.13 15.99 -8.85
C VAL A 98 -4.56 15.95 -9.40
N PHE A 99 -4.70 15.98 -10.72
CA PHE A 99 -5.96 15.84 -11.44
C PHE A 99 -5.99 14.57 -12.29
N GLU A 100 -7.14 13.92 -12.32
CA GLU A 100 -7.42 12.76 -13.17
C GLU A 100 -8.88 12.80 -13.62
N ALA A 101 -9.15 12.49 -14.90
CA ALA A 101 -10.51 12.33 -15.41
C ALA A 101 -10.66 10.99 -16.17
N PHE A 102 -11.78 10.31 -15.95
CA PHE A 102 -12.15 9.04 -16.59
C PHE A 102 -11.04 7.98 -16.60
N ALA A 103 -10.38 7.77 -15.46
CA ALA A 103 -9.24 6.86 -15.32
C ALA A 103 -8.05 7.22 -16.24
N GLY A 104 -7.74 8.52 -16.32
CA GLY A 104 -6.67 9.09 -17.13
C GLY A 104 -6.87 8.96 -18.65
N LYS A 105 -8.11 8.82 -19.13
CA LYS A 105 -8.38 8.73 -20.57
C LYS A 105 -8.18 10.09 -21.25
N ASN A 106 -8.75 11.15 -20.68
CA ASN A 106 -8.88 12.45 -21.32
C ASN A 106 -8.63 13.59 -20.33
N TYR A 107 -8.38 14.79 -20.87
CA TYR A 107 -8.45 16.06 -20.15
C TYR A 107 -9.85 16.66 -20.34
N SER A 108 -10.74 16.43 -19.37
CA SER A 108 -12.17 16.72 -19.53
C SER A 108 -12.93 16.78 -18.20
N ASP A 109 -14.22 17.09 -18.29
CA ASP A 109 -15.19 17.06 -17.18
C ASP A 109 -14.84 18.05 -16.05
N SER A 110 -15.44 17.89 -14.89
CA SER A 110 -15.27 18.72 -13.71
C SER A 110 -13.79 18.95 -13.33
N PRO A 111 -12.88 17.94 -13.36
CA PRO A 111 -11.47 18.17 -13.06
C PRO A 111 -10.79 19.19 -13.98
N LYS A 112 -11.16 19.22 -15.27
CA LYS A 112 -10.64 20.19 -16.23
C LYS A 112 -10.99 21.62 -15.82
N TYR A 113 -12.28 21.87 -15.55
CA TYR A 113 -12.73 23.23 -15.25
C TYR A 113 -12.23 23.73 -13.89
N ILE A 114 -12.12 22.84 -12.90
CA ILE A 114 -11.47 23.16 -11.62
C ILE A 114 -10.01 23.54 -11.85
N TYR A 115 -9.26 22.74 -12.62
CA TYR A 115 -7.88 23.04 -12.97
C TYR A 115 -7.74 24.39 -13.69
N GLU A 116 -8.55 24.67 -14.72
CA GLU A 116 -8.46 25.93 -15.47
C GLU A 116 -8.73 27.15 -14.59
N TYR A 117 -9.69 27.05 -13.67
CA TYR A 117 -9.96 28.09 -12.69
C TYR A 117 -8.76 28.28 -11.74
N MET A 118 -8.24 27.19 -11.19
CA MET A 118 -7.12 27.23 -10.25
C MET A 118 -5.83 27.72 -10.91
N MET A 119 -5.57 27.32 -12.15
CA MET A 119 -4.41 27.77 -12.93
C MET A 119 -4.41 29.29 -13.12
N LYS A 120 -5.58 29.89 -13.34
CA LYS A 120 -5.71 31.35 -13.52
C LYS A 120 -5.62 32.13 -12.20
N ARG A 121 -6.14 31.57 -11.11
CA ARG A 121 -6.27 32.27 -9.81
C ARG A 121 -5.14 31.97 -8.82
N TYR A 122 -4.55 30.79 -8.90
CA TYR A 122 -3.55 30.27 -7.98
C TYR A 122 -2.37 29.63 -8.76
N PRO A 123 -1.63 30.43 -9.56
CA PRO A 123 -0.55 29.92 -10.42
C PRO A 123 0.68 29.41 -9.64
N ASN A 124 0.73 29.65 -8.34
CA ASN A 124 1.81 29.24 -7.43
C ASN A 124 1.74 27.76 -7.02
N TYR A 125 0.63 27.05 -7.32
CA TYR A 125 0.55 25.61 -7.11
C TYR A 125 1.22 24.84 -8.24
N GLU A 126 1.77 23.67 -7.89
CA GLU A 126 2.24 22.69 -8.85
C GLU A 126 1.08 21.77 -9.25
N PHE A 127 0.70 21.83 -10.52
CA PHE A 127 -0.37 21.00 -11.06
C PHE A 127 0.18 19.79 -11.81
N ILE A 128 -0.35 18.60 -11.50
CA ILE A 128 0.01 17.33 -12.14
C ILE A 128 -1.26 16.71 -12.71
N TRP A 129 -1.24 16.34 -13.99
CA TRP A 129 -2.33 15.62 -14.64
C TRP A 129 -1.94 14.17 -14.92
N VAL A 130 -2.80 13.23 -14.54
CA VAL A 130 -2.56 11.79 -14.74
C VAL A 130 -3.28 11.30 -15.98
N PHE A 131 -2.52 10.72 -16.93
CA PHE A 131 -3.05 10.11 -18.14
C PHE A 131 -2.52 8.69 -18.37
N LYS A 132 -3.31 7.87 -19.06
CA LYS A 132 -2.87 6.57 -19.60
C LYS A 132 -1.85 6.74 -20.72
N ASN A 133 -2.05 7.75 -21.57
CA ASN A 133 -1.18 8.08 -22.69
C ASN A 133 -0.89 9.60 -22.71
N PRO A 134 0.04 10.10 -21.87
CA PRO A 134 0.30 11.53 -21.72
C PRO A 134 0.70 12.22 -23.04
N SER A 135 1.37 11.52 -23.95
CA SER A 135 1.80 12.05 -25.25
C SER A 135 0.63 12.40 -26.18
N LYS A 136 -0.55 11.80 -25.99
CA LYS A 136 -1.74 12.03 -26.83
C LYS A 136 -2.62 13.18 -26.34
N VAL A 137 -2.36 13.70 -25.15
CA VAL A 137 -3.19 14.74 -24.52
C VAL A 137 -2.40 16.03 -24.40
N GLN A 138 -3.02 17.13 -24.83
CA GLN A 138 -2.52 18.47 -24.65
C GLN A 138 -3.28 19.13 -23.50
N ILE A 139 -2.53 19.77 -22.60
CA ILE A 139 -3.09 20.52 -21.47
C ILE A 139 -2.54 21.95 -21.56
N PRO A 140 -3.37 22.98 -21.31
CA PRO A 140 -2.90 24.36 -21.28
C PRO A 140 -2.07 24.61 -20.02
N GLY A 141 -1.12 25.54 -20.09
CA GLY A 141 -0.34 26.02 -18.95
C GLY A 141 0.87 25.17 -18.58
N LEU A 142 1.37 25.37 -17.35
CA LEU A 142 2.63 24.80 -16.85
C LEU A 142 2.45 23.44 -16.14
N ALA A 143 1.28 22.82 -16.25
CA ALA A 143 1.02 21.53 -15.59
C ALA A 143 1.91 20.41 -16.16
N LYS A 144 2.36 19.52 -15.27
CA LYS A 144 3.11 18.31 -15.62
C LYS A 144 2.16 17.17 -15.98
N LYS A 145 2.62 16.21 -16.79
CA LYS A 145 1.86 15.04 -17.23
C LYS A 145 2.69 13.76 -17.23
#